data_AF-A0A6C0IZP1-F1
#
_entry.id   AF-A0A6C0IZP1-F1
#
_cell.length_a   1.000
_cell.length_b   1.000
_cell.length_c   1.000
_cell.angle_alpha   90.00
_cell.angle_beta   90.00
_cell.angle_gamma   90.00
#
_symmetry.space_group_name_H-M   'P 1'
#
loop_
_entity.id
_entity.type
_entity.pdbx_description
1 polymer ?
#
loop_
_entity_poly.entity_id
_entity_poly.type
_entity_poly.pdbx_seq_one_letter_code
_entity_poly.pdbx_strand_id
1 'polypeptide(L)'
;MNFNNQHVDCKVSFNENYSLITITGNIKNPAQFKYMLLTAPAPIDRMSNYSGSGLPFPSYEMAIEGTPNIFEINSDGVFSTIFEYPNSFYEYNERSYQKDKIISPIIFILGNGVDEISVRFELHDLNVLRTLVNRSGRKNPEFYAAKDYVVPITTAYDTMMYYSKAKIENDIG
;
A
#
# COMPACT_ATOMS: atom_id res chain seq x y z
N MET A 1 -14.09 1.85 3.82
CA MET A 1 -13.68 0.47 4.15
C MET A 1 -13.88 0.24 5.62
N ASN A 2 -14.29 -0.97 6.01
CA ASN A 2 -14.43 -1.36 7.42
C ASN A 2 -13.44 -2.48 7.69
N PHE A 3 -12.68 -2.36 8.77
CA PHE A 3 -11.69 -3.33 9.21
C PHE A 3 -12.03 -3.76 10.63
N ASN A 4 -11.99 -5.07 10.87
CA ASN A 4 -12.32 -5.64 12.16
C ASN A 4 -11.32 -6.76 12.46
N ASN A 5 -10.63 -6.61 13.59
CA ASN A 5 -9.68 -7.59 14.12
C ASN A 5 -10.00 -7.83 15.62
N GLN A 6 -9.33 -8.78 16.25
CA GLN A 6 -9.42 -9.09 17.67
C GLN A 6 -9.19 -7.86 18.56
N HIS A 7 -8.33 -6.93 18.14
CA HIS A 7 -7.93 -5.78 18.96
C HIS A 7 -8.51 -4.44 18.49
N VAL A 8 -8.87 -4.29 17.21
CA VAL A 8 -9.27 -3.00 16.64
C VAL A 8 -10.49 -3.18 15.75
N ASP A 9 -11.47 -2.30 15.91
CA ASP A 9 -12.57 -2.12 14.96
C ASP A 9 -12.50 -0.69 14.41
N CYS A 10 -12.34 -0.55 13.09
CA CYS A 10 -12.18 0.75 12.47
C CYS A 10 -12.85 0.86 11.12
N LYS A 11 -13.28 2.08 10.83
CA LYS A 11 -13.86 2.50 9.57
C LYS A 11 -12.99 3.61 8.99
N VAL A 12 -12.61 3.41 7.73
CA VAL A 12 -11.84 4.37 6.94
C VAL A 12 -12.75 4.89 5.84
N SER A 13 -12.99 6.20 5.83
CA SER A 13 -13.64 6.90 4.72
C SER A 13 -12.63 7.74 3.95
N PHE A 14 -12.84 7.82 2.64
CA PHE A 14 -11.97 8.55 1.72
C PHE A 14 -12.66 9.85 1.31
N ASN A 15 -11.89 10.93 1.19
CA ASN A 15 -12.34 12.12 0.48
C ASN A 15 -12.46 11.81 -1.03
N GLU A 16 -13.26 12.57 -1.77
CA GLU A 16 -13.54 12.37 -3.21
C GLU A 16 -12.24 12.23 -4.05
N ASN A 17 -11.21 13.00 -3.71
CA ASN A 17 -9.93 13.03 -4.41
C ASN A 17 -8.87 12.10 -3.82
N TYR A 18 -9.22 11.21 -2.87
CA TYR A 18 -8.30 10.28 -2.22
C TYR A 18 -7.03 10.94 -1.63
N SER A 19 -7.10 12.21 -1.27
CA SER A 19 -5.95 12.95 -0.72
C SER A 19 -5.89 12.85 0.81
N LEU A 20 -7.06 12.75 1.44
CA LEU A 20 -7.23 12.60 2.88
C LEU A 20 -8.06 11.36 3.18
N ILE A 21 -7.75 10.72 4.30
CA ILE A 21 -8.51 9.62 4.87
C ILE A 21 -8.99 9.99 6.25
N THR A 22 -10.24 9.72 6.54
CA THR A 22 -10.81 9.85 7.88
C THR A 22 -10.90 8.47 8.50
N ILE A 23 -10.27 8.31 9.65
CA ILE A 23 -10.16 7.06 10.37
C ILE A 23 -10.94 7.20 11.67
N THR A 24 -12.00 6.43 11.81
CA THR A 24 -12.87 6.43 12.99
C THR A 24 -13.02 5.02 13.50
N GLY A 25 -12.97 4.81 14.81
CA GLY A 25 -13.13 3.47 15.36
C GLY A 25 -12.87 3.41 16.84
N ASN A 26 -12.72 2.18 17.32
CA ASN A 26 -12.39 1.90 18.70
C ASN A 26 -11.44 0.70 18.85
N ILE A 27 -10.58 0.79 19.84
CA ILE A 27 -9.75 -0.32 20.32
C ILE A 27 -10.61 -1.17 21.24
N LYS A 28 -10.57 -2.49 21.05
CA LYS A 28 -11.25 -3.46 21.90
C LYS A 28 -10.42 -3.70 23.15
N ASN A 29 -11.07 -3.66 24.32
CA ASN A 29 -10.43 -3.79 25.63
C ASN A 29 -9.26 -2.81 25.85
N PRO A 30 -9.49 -1.48 25.71
CA PRO A 30 -8.41 -0.50 25.77
C PRO A 30 -7.70 -0.46 27.13
N ALA A 31 -8.38 -0.85 28.21
CA ALA A 31 -7.79 -0.96 29.55
C ALA A 31 -6.61 -1.95 29.66
N GLN A 32 -6.42 -2.84 28.69
CA GLN A 32 -5.26 -3.74 28.65
C GLN A 32 -3.99 -3.06 28.12
N PHE A 33 -4.13 -1.93 27.45
CA PHE A 33 -3.03 -1.22 26.81
C PHE A 33 -2.72 0.06 27.57
N LYS A 34 -1.43 0.28 27.85
CA LYS A 34 -0.92 1.50 28.47
C LYS A 34 -0.64 2.58 27.43
N TYR A 35 -0.22 2.16 26.23
CA TYR A 35 0.09 3.03 25.11
C TYR A 35 -0.62 2.54 23.86
N MET A 36 -1.24 3.46 23.13
CA MET A 36 -2.00 3.18 21.92
C MET A 36 -1.68 4.27 20.89
N LEU A 37 -1.05 3.88 19.78
CA LEU A 37 -0.69 4.78 18.71
C LEU A 37 -1.31 4.31 17.40
N LEU A 38 -1.87 5.26 16.66
CA LEU A 38 -2.24 5.10 15.27
C LEU A 38 -1.22 5.86 14.43
N THR A 39 -0.57 5.15 13.50
CA THR A 39 0.40 5.74 12.58
C THR A 39 0.20 5.21 11.17
N ALA A 40 0.64 5.97 10.18
CA ALA A 40 0.69 5.53 8.80
C ALA A 40 1.91 6.14 8.09
N PRO A 41 2.38 5.52 6.99
CA PRO A 41 3.43 6.09 6.17
C PRO A 41 3.15 7.53 5.75
N ALA A 42 4.24 8.26 5.50
CA ALA A 42 4.18 9.58 4.90
C ALA A 42 3.40 9.54 3.56
N PRO A 43 2.75 10.66 3.18
CA PRO A 43 2.03 10.77 1.92
C PRO A 43 2.93 10.56 0.71
N ILE A 44 2.31 10.32 -0.43
CA ILE A 44 2.98 10.17 -1.72
C ILE A 44 3.71 11.47 -2.10
N ASP A 45 5.01 11.38 -2.39
CA ASP A 45 5.73 12.44 -3.07
C ASP A 45 5.31 12.51 -4.55
N ARG A 46 4.76 13.66 -4.95
CA ARG A 46 4.30 13.94 -6.32
C ARG A 46 5.30 14.76 -7.12
N MET A 47 6.48 15.06 -6.58
CA MET A 47 7.54 15.70 -7.33
C MET A 47 7.94 14.83 -8.53
N SER A 48 8.14 15.47 -9.68
CA SER A 48 8.49 14.78 -10.92
C SER A 48 9.96 14.38 -10.88
N ASN A 49 10.24 13.07 -10.87
CA ASN A 49 11.59 12.55 -11.04
C ASN A 49 11.66 11.65 -12.30
N TYR A 50 12.87 11.41 -12.80
CA TYR A 50 13.11 10.59 -13.99
C TYR A 50 12.54 9.17 -13.87
N SER A 51 12.53 8.63 -12.66
CA SER A 51 11.99 7.29 -12.33
C SER A 51 10.47 7.25 -12.13
N GLY A 52 9.78 8.38 -12.25
CA GLY A 52 8.35 8.54 -11.96
C GLY A 52 8.09 9.28 -10.64
N SER A 53 6.80 9.52 -10.35
CA SER A 53 6.30 10.10 -9.09
C SER A 53 5.52 9.05 -8.31
N GLY A 54 5.48 9.19 -6.98
CA GLY A 54 4.75 8.30 -6.08
C GLY A 54 5.21 6.85 -6.03
N LEU A 55 6.53 6.66 -6.06
CA LEU A 55 7.14 5.37 -5.79
C LEU A 55 6.96 4.97 -4.31
N PRO A 56 6.86 3.67 -4.00
CA PRO A 56 6.86 3.20 -2.61
C PRO A 56 8.17 3.54 -1.90
N PHE A 57 8.11 3.75 -0.59
CA PHE A 57 9.31 3.91 0.24
C PHE A 57 10.16 2.62 0.26
N PRO A 58 11.48 2.73 0.37
CA PRO A 58 12.38 1.58 0.29
C PRO A 58 12.36 0.65 1.53
N SER A 59 11.93 1.16 2.69
CA SER A 59 11.76 0.42 3.94
C SER A 59 10.68 1.06 4.83
N TYR A 60 10.26 0.31 5.86
CA TYR A 60 9.31 0.77 6.88
C TYR A 60 9.84 1.99 7.66
N GLU A 61 11.12 1.97 8.05
CA GLU A 61 11.73 3.03 8.86
C GLU A 61 11.65 4.37 8.13
N MET A 62 12.03 4.40 6.85
CA MET A 62 11.95 5.61 6.02
C MET A 62 10.50 6.04 5.73
N ALA A 63 9.54 5.11 5.76
CA ALA A 63 8.14 5.43 5.53
C ALA A 63 7.48 6.13 6.73
N ILE A 64 7.92 5.79 7.95
CA ILE A 64 7.36 6.29 9.21
C ILE A 64 8.16 7.46 9.78
N GLU A 65 9.46 7.54 9.51
CA GLU A 65 10.32 8.62 9.98
C GLU A 65 9.77 9.99 9.53
N GLY A 66 9.37 10.82 10.50
CA GLY A 66 8.84 12.17 10.24
C GLY A 66 7.47 12.20 9.57
N THR A 67 6.72 11.10 9.54
CA THR A 67 5.38 11.09 8.94
C THR A 67 4.44 12.07 9.66
N PRO A 68 3.63 12.86 8.92
CA PRO A 68 2.59 13.69 9.53
C PRO A 68 1.40 12.87 10.04
N ASN A 69 1.30 11.60 9.62
CA ASN A 69 0.19 10.70 9.91
C ASN A 69 0.40 9.97 11.24
N ILE A 70 0.42 10.70 12.35
CA ILE A 70 0.59 10.16 13.71
C ILE A 70 -0.56 10.65 14.58
N PHE A 71 -1.16 9.75 15.36
CA PHE A 71 -2.22 10.07 16.30
C PHE A 71 -2.15 9.17 17.54
N GLU A 72 -1.92 9.78 18.70
CA GLU A 72 -1.99 9.08 19.98
C GLU A 72 -3.45 8.87 20.38
N ILE A 73 -3.81 7.62 20.70
CA ILE A 73 -5.17 7.26 21.08
C ILE A 73 -5.31 7.36 22.60
N ASN A 74 -6.35 8.08 23.04
CA ASN A 74 -6.66 8.23 24.46
C ASN A 74 -7.00 6.89 25.12
N SER A 75 -6.89 6.84 26.45
CA SER A 75 -7.17 5.64 27.26
C SER A 75 -8.57 5.04 27.06
N ASP A 76 -9.53 5.83 26.56
CA ASP A 76 -10.89 5.38 26.28
C ASP A 76 -10.98 4.47 25.04
N GLY A 77 -9.90 4.40 24.25
CA GLY A 77 -9.78 3.55 23.08
C GLY A 77 -10.58 4.03 21.86
N VAL A 78 -11.36 5.11 21.97
CA VAL A 78 -12.10 5.70 20.86
C VAL A 78 -11.22 6.70 20.13
N PHE A 79 -11.19 6.63 18.80
CA PHE A 79 -10.39 7.52 17.97
C PHE A 79 -11.17 8.02 16.75
N SER A 80 -10.88 9.26 16.38
CA SER A 80 -11.38 9.93 15.19
C SER A 80 -10.31 10.91 14.72
N THR A 81 -9.62 10.58 13.63
CA THR A 81 -8.54 11.40 13.10
C THR A 81 -8.58 11.46 11.58
N ILE A 82 -7.85 12.43 11.02
CA ILE A 82 -7.71 12.64 9.59
C ILE A 82 -6.23 12.55 9.26
N PHE A 83 -5.88 11.64 8.36
CA PHE A 83 -4.53 11.48 7.83
C PHE A 83 -4.49 11.88 6.35
N GLU A 84 -3.32 12.29 5.90
CA GLU A 84 -3.03 12.32 4.47
C GLU A 84 -2.93 10.88 3.95
N TYR A 85 -3.32 10.66 2.69
CA TYR A 85 -3.35 9.31 2.15
C TYR A 85 -1.95 8.68 2.19
N PRO A 86 -1.75 7.58 2.93
CA PRO A 86 -0.42 7.02 3.15
C PRO A 86 0.12 6.39 1.86
N ASN A 87 1.43 6.52 1.66
CA ASN A 87 2.11 5.81 0.58
C ASN A 87 2.42 4.35 0.96
N SER A 88 2.78 3.54 -0.04
CA SER A 88 3.26 2.19 0.15
C SER A 88 4.75 2.15 0.53
N PHE A 89 5.22 1.01 1.04
CA PHE A 89 6.65 0.76 1.27
C PHE A 89 7.02 -0.70 1.02
N TYR A 90 8.32 -0.99 0.96
CA TYR A 90 8.81 -2.37 0.83
C TYR A 90 9.24 -2.94 2.17
N GLU A 91 8.85 -4.19 2.43
CA GLU A 91 9.27 -4.95 3.61
C GLU A 91 9.83 -6.30 3.17
N TYR A 92 10.85 -6.79 3.88
CA TYR A 92 11.41 -8.10 3.59
C TYR A 92 10.51 -9.21 4.14
N ASN A 93 10.09 -10.12 3.28
CA ASN A 93 9.31 -11.29 3.67
C ASN A 93 10.21 -12.51 3.80
N GLU A 94 10.34 -13.01 5.03
CA GLU A 94 11.18 -14.16 5.37
C GLU A 94 10.74 -15.46 4.70
N ARG A 95 9.45 -15.60 4.34
CA ARG A 95 8.93 -16.83 3.71
C ARG A 95 9.27 -16.89 2.22
N SER A 96 9.20 -15.76 1.53
CA SER A 96 9.45 -15.66 0.09
C SER A 96 10.88 -15.27 -0.25
N TYR A 97 11.67 -14.83 0.74
CA TYR A 97 13.01 -14.25 0.58
C TYR A 97 13.02 -13.07 -0.40
N GLN A 98 11.91 -12.33 -0.47
CA GLN A 98 11.72 -11.20 -1.38
C GLN A 98 11.24 -9.95 -0.63
N LYS A 99 11.39 -8.79 -1.27
CA LYS A 99 10.80 -7.55 -0.77
C LYS A 99 9.39 -7.40 -1.32
N ASP A 100 8.41 -7.54 -0.43
CA ASP A 100 7.00 -7.38 -0.78
C ASP A 100 6.61 -5.91 -0.60
N LYS A 101 5.77 -5.42 -1.50
CA LYS A 101 5.17 -4.09 -1.39
C LYS A 101 4.00 -4.17 -0.40
N ILE A 102 4.10 -3.43 0.69
CA ILE A 102 3.01 -3.22 1.65
C ILE A 102 2.17 -2.05 1.16
N ILE A 103 0.88 -2.30 0.93
CA ILE A 103 0.01 -1.35 0.22
C ILE A 103 -0.62 -0.36 1.19
N SER A 104 -0.16 0.89 1.10
CA SER A 104 -0.73 2.08 1.78
C SER A 104 -1.30 1.78 3.18
N PRO A 105 -0.51 1.21 4.11
CA PRO A 105 -1.04 0.64 5.34
C PRO A 105 -1.39 1.69 6.39
N ILE A 106 -2.36 1.35 7.23
CA ILE A 106 -2.61 1.99 8.53
C ILE A 106 -2.13 1.02 9.62
N ILE A 107 -1.42 1.54 10.61
CA ILE A 107 -0.70 0.75 11.61
C ILE A 107 -1.14 1.19 13.01
N PHE A 108 -1.64 0.24 13.79
CA PHE A 108 -1.93 0.43 15.21
C PHE A 108 -0.83 -0.23 16.02
N ILE A 109 -0.21 0.53 16.91
CA ILE A 109 0.80 0.05 17.86
C ILE A 109 0.15 0.09 19.25
N LEU A 110 -0.03 -1.09 19.84
CA LEU A 110 -0.71 -1.28 21.12
C LEU A 110 0.29 -1.90 22.11
N GLY A 111 0.64 -1.18 23.15
CA GLY A 111 1.63 -1.61 24.13
C GLY A 111 1.06 -1.67 25.54
N ASN A 112 1.40 -2.72 26.30
CA ASN A 112 1.10 -2.80 27.74
C ASN A 112 2.31 -2.36 28.62
N GLY A 113 3.44 -2.03 27.99
CA GLY A 113 4.70 -1.65 28.64
C GLY A 113 5.73 -2.78 28.74
N VAL A 114 5.33 -4.03 28.46
CA VAL A 114 6.19 -5.22 28.38
C VAL A 114 6.18 -5.78 26.96
N ASP A 115 4.97 -5.92 26.41
CA ASP A 115 4.71 -6.42 25.06
C ASP A 115 4.12 -5.30 24.20
N GLU A 116 4.46 -5.34 22.91
CA GLU A 116 3.94 -4.47 21.87
C GLU A 116 3.30 -5.31 20.76
N ILE A 117 2.08 -4.95 20.39
CA ILE A 117 1.32 -5.58 19.32
C ILE A 117 1.15 -4.56 18.19
N SER A 118 1.60 -4.91 17.00
CA SER A 118 1.37 -4.14 15.78
C SER A 118 0.25 -4.77 14.96
N VAL A 119 -0.83 -4.03 14.73
CA VAL A 119 -1.93 -4.43 13.84
C VAL A 119 -1.89 -3.55 12.60
N ARG A 120 -1.86 -4.17 11.41
CA ARG A 120 -1.77 -3.48 10.13
C ARG A 120 -2.99 -3.77 9.26
N PHE A 121 -3.50 -2.73 8.61
CA PHE A 121 -4.56 -2.82 7.61
C PHE A 121 -4.14 -2.12 6.32
N GLU A 122 -4.26 -2.80 5.19
CA GLU A 122 -3.92 -2.25 3.88
C GLU A 122 -5.12 -1.52 3.26
N LEU A 123 -4.85 -0.37 2.64
CA LEU A 123 -5.83 0.42 1.91
C LEU A 123 -5.79 0.10 0.40
N HIS A 124 -6.48 0.90 -0.39
CA HIS A 124 -6.40 0.80 -1.85
C HIS A 124 -4.99 1.15 -2.36
N ASP A 125 -4.54 0.41 -3.37
CA ASP A 125 -3.31 0.78 -4.07
C ASP A 125 -3.61 1.87 -5.10
N LEU A 126 -3.32 3.13 -4.77
CA LEU A 126 -3.46 4.24 -5.72
C LEU A 126 -2.36 4.24 -6.78
N ASN A 127 -1.20 3.65 -6.48
CA ASN A 127 -0.03 3.59 -7.36
C ASN A 127 0.37 2.13 -7.59
N VAL A 128 -0.52 1.41 -8.28
CA VAL A 128 -0.20 0.08 -8.82
C VAL A 128 1.06 0.23 -9.67
N LEU A 129 2.13 -0.43 -9.25
CA LEU A 129 3.46 -0.32 -9.85
C LEU A 129 3.37 -0.35 -11.38
N ARG A 130 3.90 0.69 -12.03
CA ARG A 130 4.32 0.59 -13.43
C ARG A 130 5.66 -0.15 -13.44
N THR A 131 5.62 -1.47 -13.45
CA THR A 131 6.85 -2.28 -13.39
C THR A 131 7.67 -2.16 -14.68
N LEU A 132 8.95 -1.80 -14.55
CA LEU A 132 10.01 -2.04 -15.55
C LEU A 132 10.66 -3.44 -15.38
N VAL A 133 10.28 -4.23 -14.37
CA VAL A 133 10.93 -5.51 -14.02
C VAL A 133 9.90 -6.62 -13.81
N ASN A 134 10.35 -7.84 -14.13
CA ASN A 134 9.67 -9.12 -14.19
C ASN A 134 8.59 -9.41 -13.12
N ARG A 135 7.37 -9.76 -13.59
CA ARG A 135 6.24 -10.21 -12.76
C ARG A 135 6.44 -11.66 -12.30
N SER A 136 6.18 -11.96 -11.04
CA SER A 136 6.21 -13.32 -10.47
C SER A 136 5.25 -14.32 -11.14
N GLY A 137 4.34 -13.84 -11.99
CA GLY A 137 3.43 -14.64 -12.83
C GLY A 137 4.03 -15.19 -14.13
N ARG A 138 5.31 -14.94 -14.45
CA ARG A 138 5.96 -15.49 -15.67
C ARG A 138 6.09 -17.01 -15.60
N LYS A 139 5.06 -17.71 -16.07
CA LYS A 139 5.04 -19.19 -16.11
C LYS A 139 5.75 -19.78 -17.34
N ASN A 140 5.96 -19.00 -18.41
CA ASN A 140 6.47 -19.51 -19.68
C ASN A 140 7.67 -18.72 -20.24
N PRO A 141 8.65 -19.39 -20.87
CA PRO A 141 9.75 -18.76 -21.60
C PRO A 141 9.29 -17.78 -22.69
N GLU A 142 8.08 -17.97 -23.20
CA GLU A 142 7.52 -17.17 -24.29
C GLU A 142 7.02 -15.78 -23.86
N PHE A 143 7.13 -15.39 -22.59
CA PHE A 143 6.66 -14.08 -22.10
C PHE A 143 7.12 -12.89 -22.96
N TYR A 144 8.36 -12.93 -23.47
CA TYR A 144 8.93 -11.88 -24.32
C TYR A 144 8.75 -12.13 -25.83
N ALA A 145 8.59 -13.39 -26.24
CA ALA A 145 8.44 -13.81 -27.63
C ALA A 145 6.97 -13.82 -28.08
N ALA A 146 6.02 -13.85 -27.13
CA ALA A 146 4.60 -13.92 -27.41
C ALA A 146 4.08 -12.70 -28.16
N LYS A 147 4.67 -11.53 -27.90
CA LYS A 147 4.34 -10.33 -28.65
C LYS A 147 4.56 -10.50 -30.17
N ASP A 148 5.52 -11.33 -30.57
CA ASP A 148 5.90 -11.47 -31.98
C ASP A 148 4.83 -12.25 -32.79
N TYR A 149 3.96 -13.00 -32.11
CA TYR A 149 2.84 -13.71 -32.74
C TYR A 149 1.45 -13.21 -32.30
N VAL A 150 1.31 -12.53 -31.15
CA VAL A 150 0.04 -11.95 -30.68
C VAL A 150 -0.21 -10.56 -31.26
N VAL A 151 0.84 -9.77 -31.48
CA VAL A 151 0.69 -8.39 -31.96
C VAL A 151 0.87 -8.37 -33.48
N PRO A 152 -0.14 -7.94 -34.26
CA PRO A 152 -0.01 -7.85 -35.71
C PRO A 152 0.96 -6.73 -36.10
N ILE A 153 1.68 -6.94 -37.20
CA ILE A 153 2.50 -5.89 -37.81
C ILE A 153 1.56 -4.86 -38.46
N THR A 154 1.47 -3.67 -37.88
CA THR A 154 0.58 -2.59 -38.34
C THR A 154 1.21 -1.22 -38.07
N THR A 155 0.43 -0.14 -38.20
CA THR A 155 0.86 1.21 -37.86
C THR A 155 1.29 1.29 -36.39
N ALA A 156 2.17 2.25 -36.07
CA ALA A 156 2.67 2.41 -34.70
C ALA A 156 1.53 2.63 -33.68
N TYR A 157 0.47 3.35 -34.07
CA TYR A 157 -0.70 3.60 -33.24
C TYR A 157 -1.49 2.31 -32.95
N ASP A 158 -1.83 1.56 -34.00
CA ASP A 158 -2.61 0.33 -33.85
C ASP A 158 -1.80 -0.73 -33.09
N THR A 159 -0.49 -0.81 -33.35
CA THR A 159 0.44 -1.70 -32.64
C THR A 159 0.42 -1.41 -31.13
N MET A 160 0.43 -0.14 -30.73
CA MET A 160 0.30 0.24 -29.32
C MET A 160 -1.04 -0.19 -28.71
N MET A 161 -2.14 -0.05 -29.47
CA MET A 161 -3.48 -0.46 -29.01
C MET A 161 -3.59 -1.98 -28.84
N TYR A 162 -3.07 -2.75 -29.80
CA TYR A 162 -3.02 -4.21 -29.70
C TYR A 162 -2.13 -4.68 -28.56
N TYR A 163 -0.98 -4.03 -28.36
CA TYR A 163 -0.10 -4.33 -27.25
C TYR A 163 -0.73 -4.01 -25.88
N SER A 164 -1.49 -2.91 -25.79
CA SER A 164 -2.27 -2.58 -24.59
C SER A 164 -3.33 -3.65 -24.27
N LYS A 165 -4.04 -4.17 -25.28
CA LYS A 165 -5.03 -5.24 -25.10
C LYS A 165 -4.36 -6.54 -24.67
N ALA A 166 -3.29 -6.93 -25.36
CA ALA A 166 -2.58 -8.17 -25.06
C ALA A 166 -1.99 -8.19 -23.64
N LYS A 167 -1.55 -7.03 -23.13
CA LYS A 167 -1.11 -6.86 -21.73
C LYS A 167 -2.20 -7.16 -20.69
N ILE A 168 -3.45 -6.86 -21.02
CA ILE A 168 -4.61 -7.07 -20.13
C ILE A 168 -5.08 -8.52 -20.22
N GLU A 169 -5.16 -9.06 -21.44
CA GLU A 169 -5.77 -10.35 -21.71
C GLU A 169 -4.83 -11.54 -21.46
N ASN A 170 -3.53 -11.38 -21.77
CA ASN A 170 -2.55 -12.47 -21.81
C ASN A 170 -1.39 -12.30 -20.83
N ASP A 171 -1.38 -11.23 -20.02
CA ASP A 171 -0.30 -10.90 -19.07
C ASP A 171 1.10 -10.93 -19.72
N ILE A 172 1.21 -10.53 -20.99
CA ILE A 172 2.49 -10.43 -21.72
C ILE A 172 3.16 -9.07 -21.46
N GLY A 173 4.49 -9.01 -21.49
CA GLY A 173 5.26 -7.82 -21.10
C GLY A 173 6.08 -7.17 -22.18
#